data_AF-A0AAD7JQR6-F1
#
_entry.id   AF-A0AAD7JQR6-F1
#
_cell.length_a   1.000
_cell.length_b   1.000
_cell.length_c   1.000
_cell.angle_alpha   90.00
_cell.angle_beta   90.00
_cell.angle_gamma   90.00
#
_symmetry.space_group_name_H-M   'P 1'
#
loop_
_entity.id
_entity.type
_entity.pdbx_description
1 polymer ?
#
loop_
_entity_poly.entity_id
_entity_poly.type
_entity_poly.pdbx_seq_one_letter_code
_entity_poly.pdbx_strand_id
1 'polypeptide(L)'
;MVLDKLLDAAIEQGKKERLETASRAWLRERLEGQRNRAQQAWVKSQPRGQESEADAITRANQYREQRAHDTRVNSAKARKHADRKHTIELVISHKTNNDPDLGTWQRLLQMIQYLGNSGMSSEEEVETVGTTRGRRTVFVVKVCVWRHRDVGNYLQLINTTGDKINPVKKGRPRLDRDRYGDEGSSGAPRGLPKCLYSPEWIEEESEANPLFVEDLNVSEEAFELLAAASGMQV
;
A
#
# COMPACT_ATOMS: atom_id res chain seq x y z
N MET A 1 -15.37 36.03 -14.09
CA MET A 1 -16.01 36.92 -13.10
C MET A 1 -15.95 36.39 -11.66
N VAL A 2 -16.55 35.25 -11.29
CA VAL A 2 -16.47 34.75 -9.89
C VAL A 2 -15.06 34.28 -9.52
N LEU A 3 -14.38 33.55 -10.42
CA LEU A 3 -13.01 33.07 -10.20
C LEU A 3 -12.00 34.23 -10.05
N ASP A 4 -12.15 35.29 -10.86
CA ASP A 4 -11.28 36.47 -10.79
C ASP A 4 -11.44 37.22 -9.47
N LYS A 5 -12.68 37.34 -8.96
CA LYS A 5 -12.95 37.92 -7.63
C LYS A 5 -12.34 37.07 -6.50
N LEU A 6 -12.43 35.74 -6.58
CA LEU A 6 -11.81 34.83 -5.60
C LEU A 6 -10.29 34.90 -5.65
N LEU A 7 -9.71 35.05 -6.83
CA LEU A 7 -8.28 35.19 -7.04
C LEU A 7 -7.77 36.52 -6.47
N ASP A 8 -8.48 37.61 -6.69
CA ASP A 8 -8.13 38.92 -6.13
C ASP A 8 -8.23 38.90 -4.59
N ALA A 9 -9.27 38.28 -4.02
CA ALA A 9 -9.40 38.08 -2.58
C ALA A 9 -8.29 37.18 -1.99
N ALA A 10 -7.91 36.10 -2.70
CA ALA A 10 -6.83 35.22 -2.27
C ALA A 10 -5.46 35.91 -2.31
N ILE A 11 -5.22 36.79 -3.29
CA ILE A 11 -4.00 37.62 -3.35
C ILE A 11 -3.97 38.61 -2.19
N GLU A 12 -5.10 39.23 -1.87
CA GLU A 12 -5.21 40.19 -0.77
C GLU A 12 -5.02 39.53 0.61
N GLN A 13 -5.53 38.31 0.78
CA GLN A 13 -5.27 37.50 1.97
C GLN A 13 -3.84 36.97 2.02
N GLY A 14 -3.28 36.54 0.88
CA GLY A 14 -1.89 36.06 0.78
C GLY A 14 -0.84 37.13 1.13
N LYS A 15 -1.12 38.41 0.83
CA LYS A 15 -0.32 39.55 1.30
C LYS A 15 -0.29 39.67 2.83
N LYS A 16 -1.34 39.24 3.53
CA LYS A 16 -1.39 39.21 5.01
C LYS A 16 -0.66 37.99 5.60
N GLU A 17 -0.60 36.89 4.85
CA GLU A 17 -0.04 35.59 5.30
C GLU A 17 1.40 35.33 4.82
N ARG A 18 2.11 36.34 4.25
CA ARG A 18 3.47 36.22 3.68
C ARG A 18 3.58 35.23 2.49
N LEU A 19 2.52 35.08 1.71
CA LEU A 19 2.52 34.32 0.43
C LEU A 19 2.94 35.21 -0.76
N GLU A 20 3.74 36.25 -0.53
CA GLU A 20 4.10 37.28 -1.51
C GLU A 20 4.82 36.75 -2.76
N THR A 21 5.33 35.51 -2.70
CA THR A 21 6.06 34.86 -3.80
C THR A 21 5.20 33.96 -4.70
N ALA A 22 3.93 33.73 -4.36
CA ALA A 22 3.05 32.90 -5.19
C ALA A 22 2.60 33.66 -6.45
N SER A 23 2.94 33.13 -7.63
CA SER A 23 2.54 33.78 -8.89
C SER A 23 1.02 33.72 -9.09
N ARG A 24 0.44 34.77 -9.69
CA ARG A 24 -1.00 34.82 -10.02
C ARG A 24 -1.43 33.62 -10.89
N ALA A 25 -0.54 33.15 -11.76
CA ALA A 25 -0.77 31.95 -12.58
C ALA A 25 -0.92 30.69 -11.72
N TRP A 26 -0.04 30.49 -10.74
CA TRP A 26 -0.11 29.36 -9.81
C TRP A 26 -1.38 29.41 -8.95
N LEU A 27 -1.76 30.58 -8.44
CA LEU A 27 -3.01 30.75 -7.68
C LEU A 27 -4.25 30.43 -8.53
N ARG A 28 -4.26 30.86 -9.79
CA ARG A 28 -5.34 30.55 -10.73
C ARG A 28 -5.44 29.04 -10.95
N GLU A 29 -4.34 28.37 -11.26
CA GLU A 29 -4.30 26.91 -11.45
C GLU A 29 -4.84 26.17 -10.21
N ARG A 30 -4.44 26.60 -9.01
CA ARG A 30 -4.93 26.01 -7.75
C ARG A 30 -6.44 26.20 -7.57
N LEU A 31 -6.96 27.41 -7.80
CA LEU A 31 -8.38 27.71 -7.68
C LEU A 31 -9.22 27.01 -8.74
N GLU A 32 -8.75 26.93 -9.98
CA GLU A 32 -9.40 26.17 -11.05
C GLU A 32 -9.44 24.68 -10.70
N GLY A 33 -8.35 24.13 -10.18
CA GLY A 33 -8.31 22.76 -9.66
C GLY A 33 -9.32 22.53 -8.54
N GLN A 34 -9.46 23.46 -7.60
CA GLN A 34 -10.47 23.39 -6.54
C GLN A 34 -11.90 23.45 -7.10
N ARG A 35 -12.18 24.41 -7.99
CA ARG A 35 -13.49 24.55 -8.65
C ARG A 35 -13.87 23.28 -9.40
N ASN A 36 -12.95 22.73 -10.20
CA ASN A 36 -13.19 21.52 -10.98
C ASN A 36 -13.47 20.32 -10.07
N ARG A 37 -12.74 20.16 -8.95
CA ARG A 37 -13.05 19.13 -7.93
C ARG A 37 -14.41 19.33 -7.29
N ALA A 38 -14.78 20.56 -6.93
CA ALA A 38 -16.08 20.88 -6.34
C ALA A 38 -17.22 20.59 -7.33
N GLN A 39 -17.06 20.97 -8.60
CA GLN A 39 -18.04 20.69 -9.65
C GLN A 39 -18.20 19.18 -9.89
N GLN A 40 -17.11 18.43 -9.99
CA GLN A 40 -17.17 16.97 -10.09
C GLN A 40 -17.85 16.33 -8.88
N ALA A 41 -17.59 16.84 -7.68
CA ALA A 41 -18.20 16.36 -6.45
C ALA A 41 -19.70 16.65 -6.42
N TRP A 42 -20.12 17.83 -6.89
CA TRP A 42 -21.52 18.24 -7.02
C TRP A 42 -22.27 17.40 -8.05
N VAL A 43 -21.68 17.15 -9.23
CA VAL A 43 -22.26 16.27 -10.27
C VAL A 43 -22.45 14.86 -9.72
N LYS A 44 -21.50 14.34 -8.94
CA LYS A 44 -21.60 13.00 -8.33
C LYS A 44 -22.69 12.92 -7.26
N SER A 45 -23.02 14.01 -6.59
CA SER A 45 -24.10 14.08 -5.59
C SER A 45 -25.47 14.44 -6.18
N GLN A 46 -25.58 14.65 -7.50
CA GLN A 46 -26.90 14.81 -8.12
C GLN A 46 -27.66 13.48 -8.13
N PRO A 47 -29.00 13.51 -7.93
CA PRO A 47 -29.86 12.35 -8.08
C PRO A 47 -29.80 11.76 -9.49
N ARG A 48 -29.96 10.45 -9.59
CA ARG A 48 -30.04 9.71 -10.86
C ARG A 48 -31.39 8.99 -10.98
N GLY A 49 -32.11 9.24 -12.07
CA GLY A 49 -33.41 8.59 -12.31
C GLY A 49 -34.43 8.98 -11.24
N GLN A 50 -34.92 7.99 -10.49
CA GLN A 50 -35.89 8.17 -9.41
C GLN A 50 -35.26 8.25 -8.00
N GLU A 51 -33.91 8.33 -7.91
CA GLU A 51 -33.19 8.48 -6.65
C GLU A 51 -33.61 9.78 -5.93
N SER A 52 -33.75 9.74 -4.59
CA SER A 52 -34.00 10.94 -3.79
C SER A 52 -32.71 11.77 -3.61
N GLU A 53 -32.84 13.04 -3.24
CA GLU A 53 -31.67 13.88 -2.92
C GLU A 53 -30.85 13.31 -1.76
N ALA A 54 -31.52 12.76 -0.74
CA ALA A 54 -30.86 12.16 0.42
C ALA A 54 -30.03 10.91 0.02
N ASP A 55 -30.57 10.07 -0.87
CA ASP A 55 -29.87 8.88 -1.36
C ASP A 55 -28.66 9.29 -2.22
N ALA A 56 -28.81 10.31 -3.07
CA ALA A 56 -27.73 10.82 -3.91
C ALA A 56 -26.56 11.39 -3.08
N ILE A 57 -26.87 12.10 -1.97
CA ILE A 57 -25.87 12.58 -1.00
C ILE A 57 -25.20 11.40 -0.30
N THR A 58 -25.97 10.42 0.17
CA THR A 58 -25.45 9.23 0.86
C THR A 58 -24.48 8.46 -0.04
N ARG A 59 -24.89 8.18 -1.29
CA ARG A 59 -24.06 7.56 -2.32
C ARG A 59 -22.78 8.36 -2.56
N ALA A 60 -22.87 9.69 -2.70
CA ALA A 60 -21.69 10.53 -2.89
C ALA A 60 -20.72 10.50 -1.69
N ASN A 61 -21.23 10.44 -0.47
CA ASN A 61 -20.42 10.31 0.74
C ASN A 61 -19.72 8.96 0.82
N GLN A 62 -20.44 7.86 0.56
CA GLN A 62 -19.85 6.51 0.48
C GLN A 62 -18.71 6.45 -0.55
N TYR A 63 -18.91 7.02 -1.74
CA TYR A 63 -17.83 7.11 -2.74
C TYR A 63 -16.62 7.93 -2.27
N ARG A 64 -16.83 9.01 -1.51
CA ARG A 64 -15.73 9.82 -0.95
C ARG A 64 -14.97 9.05 0.12
N GLU A 65 -15.68 8.38 1.02
CA GLU A 65 -15.10 7.56 2.09
C GLU A 65 -14.30 6.40 1.51
N GLN A 66 -14.87 5.67 0.54
CA GLN A 66 -14.17 4.59 -0.17
C GLN A 66 -12.91 5.11 -0.85
N ARG A 67 -12.99 6.20 -1.61
CA ARG A 67 -11.82 6.77 -2.27
C ARG A 67 -10.74 7.24 -1.30
N ALA A 68 -11.14 7.84 -0.18
CA ALA A 68 -10.21 8.26 0.86
C ALA A 68 -9.52 7.04 1.51
N HIS A 69 -10.30 5.98 1.77
CA HIS A 69 -9.79 4.70 2.23
C HIS A 69 -8.78 4.10 1.25
N ASP A 70 -9.13 3.97 -0.03
CA ASP A 70 -8.27 3.43 -1.09
C ASP A 70 -6.98 4.24 -1.23
N THR A 71 -7.08 5.57 -1.16
CA THR A 71 -5.92 6.47 -1.25
C THR A 71 -4.97 6.23 -0.08
N ARG A 72 -5.49 6.10 1.14
CA ARG A 72 -4.70 5.80 2.34
C ARG A 72 -4.04 4.43 2.25
N VAL A 73 -4.80 3.41 1.84
CA VAL A 73 -4.33 2.04 1.61
C VAL A 73 -3.19 2.03 0.59
N ASN A 74 -3.39 2.62 -0.59
CA ASN A 74 -2.39 2.65 -1.66
C ASN A 74 -1.14 3.42 -1.25
N SER A 75 -1.31 4.54 -0.53
CA SER A 75 -0.17 5.31 0.00
C SER A 75 0.63 4.50 1.04
N ALA A 76 -0.04 3.72 1.88
CA ALA A 76 0.61 2.83 2.84
C ALA A 76 1.35 1.69 2.13
N LYS A 77 0.74 1.05 1.12
CA LYS A 77 1.38 0.03 0.28
C LYS A 77 2.64 0.57 -0.40
N ALA A 78 2.55 1.74 -1.04
CA ALA A 78 3.68 2.39 -1.72
C ALA A 78 4.83 2.72 -0.75
N ARG A 79 4.51 3.23 0.44
CA ARG A 79 5.53 3.49 1.47
C ARG A 79 6.22 2.21 1.94
N LYS A 80 5.44 1.15 2.23
CA LYS A 80 5.99 -0.16 2.64
C LYS A 80 6.93 -0.73 1.56
N HIS A 81 6.53 -0.64 0.29
CA HIS A 81 7.38 -1.05 -0.83
C HIS A 81 8.69 -0.26 -0.87
N ALA A 82 8.60 1.07 -0.85
CA ALA A 82 9.76 1.96 -0.89
C ALA A 82 10.71 1.73 0.29
N ASP A 83 10.18 1.64 1.52
CA ASP A 83 10.97 1.41 2.73
C ASP A 83 11.74 0.07 2.67
N ARG A 84 11.07 -1.00 2.21
CA ARG A 84 11.67 -2.33 2.06
C ARG A 84 12.74 -2.36 0.97
N LYS A 85 12.43 -1.78 -0.19
CA LYS A 85 13.38 -1.64 -1.30
C LYS A 85 14.63 -0.89 -0.83
N HIS A 86 14.45 0.26 -0.20
CA HIS A 86 15.55 1.07 0.33
C HIS A 86 16.39 0.31 1.38
N THR A 87 15.73 -0.43 2.27
CA THR A 87 16.41 -1.26 3.27
C THR A 87 17.32 -2.29 2.60
N ILE A 88 16.82 -3.00 1.59
CA ILE A 88 17.61 -4.02 0.87
C ILE A 88 18.77 -3.37 0.12
N GLU A 89 18.53 -2.27 -0.60
CA GLU A 89 19.57 -1.52 -1.32
C GLU A 89 20.70 -1.07 -0.38
N LEU A 90 20.34 -0.59 0.82
CA LEU A 90 21.30 -0.19 1.84
C LEU A 90 22.11 -1.38 2.34
N VAL A 91 21.46 -2.51 2.65
CA VAL A 91 22.16 -3.75 3.05
C VAL A 91 23.14 -4.20 1.97
N ILE A 92 22.71 -4.25 0.71
CA ILE A 92 23.57 -4.62 -0.43
C ILE A 92 24.75 -3.65 -0.54
N SER A 93 24.53 -2.35 -0.38
CA SER A 93 25.60 -1.35 -0.48
C SER A 93 26.69 -1.48 0.59
N HIS A 94 26.36 -2.06 1.75
CA HIS A 94 27.31 -2.32 2.83
C HIS A 94 28.01 -3.68 2.72
N LYS A 95 27.60 -4.53 1.77
CA LYS A 95 28.18 -5.86 1.59
C LYS A 95 29.34 -5.85 0.61
N THR A 96 30.30 -6.74 0.85
CA THR A 96 31.39 -7.02 -0.07
C THR A 96 31.02 -8.14 -1.03
N ASN A 97 31.69 -8.23 -2.19
CA ASN A 97 31.42 -9.29 -3.19
C ASN A 97 31.64 -10.72 -2.66
N ASN A 98 32.36 -10.87 -1.54
CA ASN A 98 32.65 -12.16 -0.92
C ASN A 98 31.68 -12.52 0.21
N ASP A 99 30.70 -11.67 0.52
CA ASP A 99 29.74 -11.96 1.58
C ASP A 99 28.82 -13.11 1.15
N PRO A 100 28.70 -14.19 1.95
CA PRO A 100 28.01 -15.41 1.55
C PRO A 100 26.51 -15.22 1.31
N ASP A 101 25.90 -14.19 1.91
CA ASP A 101 24.47 -13.88 1.81
C ASP A 101 24.16 -12.76 0.80
N LEU A 102 25.16 -12.17 0.12
CA LEU A 102 24.94 -11.09 -0.86
C LEU A 102 23.95 -11.51 -1.95
N GLY A 103 24.13 -12.72 -2.52
CA GLY A 103 23.23 -13.26 -3.54
C GLY A 103 21.79 -13.38 -3.04
N THR A 104 21.59 -13.75 -1.77
CA THR A 104 20.26 -13.79 -1.15
C THR A 104 19.61 -12.41 -1.11
N TRP A 105 20.34 -11.37 -0.71
CA TRP A 105 19.81 -10.00 -0.68
C TRP A 105 19.49 -9.45 -2.08
N GLN A 106 20.31 -9.76 -3.09
CA GLN A 106 20.04 -9.40 -4.48
C GLN A 106 18.76 -10.06 -4.99
N ARG A 107 18.55 -11.35 -4.69
CA ARG A 107 17.30 -12.04 -4.99
C ARG A 107 16.12 -11.41 -4.23
N LEU A 108 16.28 -11.04 -2.96
CA LEU A 108 15.22 -10.34 -2.20
C LEU A 108 14.84 -8.99 -2.84
N LEU A 109 15.81 -8.28 -3.42
CA LEU A 109 15.55 -7.05 -4.15
C LEU A 109 14.69 -7.32 -5.39
N GLN A 110 15.02 -8.35 -6.17
CA GLN A 110 14.22 -8.76 -7.33
C GLN A 110 12.80 -9.14 -6.90
N MET A 111 12.64 -9.90 -5.82
CA MET A 111 11.33 -10.26 -5.27
C MET A 111 10.47 -9.02 -4.96
N ILE A 112 11.06 -8.02 -4.29
CA ILE A 112 10.37 -6.75 -3.99
C ILE A 112 10.01 -5.98 -5.27
N GLN A 113 10.84 -6.05 -6.30
CA GLN A 113 10.56 -5.43 -7.59
C GLN A 113 9.37 -6.10 -8.30
N TYR A 114 9.32 -7.44 -8.34
CA TYR A 114 8.17 -8.18 -8.89
C TYR A 114 6.88 -7.88 -8.12
N LEU A 115 6.92 -7.96 -6.78
CA LEU A 115 5.73 -7.75 -5.96
C LEU A 115 5.13 -6.34 -6.12
N GLY A 116 5.97 -5.33 -6.35
CA GLY A 116 5.54 -3.93 -6.47
C GLY A 116 4.72 -3.46 -5.27
N ASN A 117 3.90 -2.42 -5.49
CA ASN A 117 3.01 -1.90 -4.44
C ASN A 117 1.85 -2.87 -4.13
N SER A 118 1.35 -3.58 -5.15
CA SER A 118 0.20 -4.49 -5.02
C SER A 118 0.50 -5.71 -4.15
N GLY A 119 1.75 -6.20 -4.16
CA GLY A 119 2.22 -7.29 -3.31
C GLY A 119 2.49 -6.91 -1.85
N MET A 120 2.29 -5.63 -1.48
CA MET A 120 2.39 -5.17 -0.10
C MET A 120 1.04 -5.34 0.62
N SER A 121 1.03 -6.01 1.78
CA SER A 121 -0.16 -6.03 2.64
C SER A 121 -0.35 -4.67 3.31
N SER A 122 -1.56 -4.14 3.25
CA SER A 122 -1.99 -2.91 3.94
C SER A 122 -3.28 -3.09 4.74
N GLU A 123 -3.87 -4.28 4.69
CA GLU A 123 -5.05 -4.60 5.47
C GLU A 123 -4.59 -4.84 6.90
N GLU A 124 -4.71 -3.77 7.69
CA GLU A 124 -4.46 -3.78 9.12
C GLU A 124 -5.78 -3.41 9.78
N GLU A 125 -6.31 -4.30 10.61
CA GLU A 125 -7.47 -4.00 11.45
C GLU A 125 -7.00 -3.66 12.87
N VAL A 126 -7.66 -2.70 13.50
CA VAL A 126 -7.36 -2.31 14.88
C VAL A 126 -8.27 -3.12 15.78
N GLU A 127 -7.69 -4.08 16.50
CA GLU A 127 -8.43 -4.89 17.45
C GLU A 127 -8.03 -4.59 18.88
N THR A 128 -8.99 -4.71 19.79
CA THR A 128 -8.73 -4.63 21.24
C THR A 128 -8.78 -6.04 21.81
N VAL A 129 -7.60 -6.62 22.02
CA VAL A 129 -7.45 -7.98 22.54
C VAL A 129 -7.36 -7.94 24.06
N GLY A 130 -8.14 -8.81 24.72
CA GLY A 130 -8.02 -9.05 26.16
C GLY A 130 -6.77 -9.85 26.50
N THR A 131 -5.95 -9.35 27.40
CA THR A 131 -4.75 -10.03 27.92
C THR A 131 -4.89 -10.24 29.43
N THR A 132 -4.05 -11.10 30.00
CA THR A 132 -3.95 -11.29 31.46
C THR A 132 -3.63 -10.02 32.23
N ARG A 133 -3.10 -8.97 31.57
CA ARG A 133 -2.77 -7.66 32.17
C ARG A 133 -3.76 -6.55 31.79
N GLY A 134 -4.89 -6.87 31.14
CA GLY A 134 -5.90 -5.91 30.70
C GLY A 134 -6.11 -5.90 29.19
N ARG A 135 -6.79 -4.87 28.67
CA ARG A 135 -7.05 -4.73 27.23
C ARG A 135 -5.86 -4.03 26.56
N ARG A 136 -5.36 -4.60 25.45
CA ARG A 136 -4.38 -3.93 24.59
C ARG A 136 -4.93 -3.77 23.17
N THR A 137 -4.61 -2.66 22.54
CA THR A 137 -4.93 -2.43 21.13
C THR A 137 -3.79 -2.97 20.28
N VAL A 138 -4.09 -3.88 19.36
CA VAL A 138 -3.14 -4.46 18.41
C VAL A 138 -3.59 -4.18 16.98
N PHE A 139 -2.63 -4.13 16.06
CA PHE A 139 -2.95 -4.18 14.63
C PHE A 139 -2.90 -5.62 14.15
N VAL A 140 -4.03 -6.16 13.69
CA VAL A 140 -4.10 -7.47 13.04
C VAL A 140 -3.77 -7.29 11.57
N VAL A 141 -2.64 -7.85 11.13
CA VAL A 141 -2.18 -7.77 9.75
C VAL A 141 -2.77 -8.94 8.97
N LYS A 142 -3.65 -8.66 8.01
CA LYS A 142 -4.23 -9.69 7.18
C LYS A 142 -3.22 -10.29 6.20
N VAL A 143 -3.27 -11.62 6.07
CA VAL A 143 -2.38 -12.41 5.22
C VAL A 143 -2.92 -12.44 3.79
N CYS A 144 -2.08 -12.13 2.80
CA CYS A 144 -2.46 -12.32 1.40
C CYS A 144 -2.45 -13.82 1.10
N VAL A 145 -3.62 -14.45 1.00
CA VAL A 145 -3.79 -15.90 0.79
C VAL A 145 -3.10 -16.40 -0.49
N TRP A 146 -3.09 -15.57 -1.52
CA TRP A 146 -2.46 -15.88 -2.80
C TRP A 146 -0.94 -15.96 -2.74
N ARG A 147 -0.31 -15.38 -1.72
CA ARG A 147 1.14 -15.21 -1.66
C ARG A 147 1.78 -16.43 -1.01
N HIS A 148 2.86 -16.92 -1.60
CA HIS A 148 3.63 -18.02 -1.04
C HIS A 148 4.03 -17.74 0.42
N ARG A 149 3.85 -18.73 1.31
CA ARG A 149 4.04 -18.59 2.77
C ARG A 149 5.39 -17.98 3.17
N ASP A 150 6.46 -18.41 2.50
CA ASP A 150 7.83 -17.98 2.81
C ASP A 150 8.09 -16.51 2.45
N VAL A 151 7.34 -15.94 1.50
CA VAL A 151 7.45 -14.51 1.17
C VAL A 151 7.12 -13.65 2.40
N GLY A 152 6.14 -14.08 3.22
CA GLY A 152 5.83 -13.42 4.48
C GLY A 152 7.04 -13.35 5.43
N ASN A 153 7.80 -14.43 5.51
CA ASN A 153 8.99 -14.55 6.35
C ASN A 153 10.10 -13.63 5.85
N TYR A 154 10.37 -13.58 4.54
CA TYR A 154 11.36 -12.66 3.98
C TYR A 154 10.97 -11.19 4.15
N LEU A 155 9.70 -10.84 3.94
CA LEU A 155 9.22 -9.49 4.17
C LEU A 155 9.39 -9.09 5.64
N GLN A 156 9.25 -10.03 6.58
CA GLN A 156 9.55 -9.80 7.99
C GLN A 156 11.05 -9.62 8.25
N LEU A 157 11.91 -10.46 7.67
CA LEU A 157 13.36 -10.32 7.74
C LEU A 157 13.82 -8.93 7.30
N ILE A 158 13.28 -8.43 6.17
CA ILE A 158 13.58 -7.08 5.66
C ILE A 158 13.13 -6.02 6.67
N ASN A 159 11.91 -6.11 7.21
CA ASN A 159 11.42 -5.11 8.17
C ASN A 159 12.29 -5.08 9.45
N THR A 160 12.62 -6.25 10.01
CA THR A 160 13.47 -6.37 11.20
C THR A 160 14.87 -5.80 10.93
N THR A 161 15.41 -6.04 9.74
CA THR A 161 16.71 -5.50 9.32
C THR A 161 16.65 -3.97 9.20
N GLY A 162 15.61 -3.42 8.59
CA GLY A 162 15.41 -1.97 8.50
C GLY A 162 15.25 -1.29 9.86
N ASP A 163 14.60 -1.96 10.82
CA ASP A 163 14.49 -1.46 12.19
C ASP A 163 15.84 -1.50 12.93
N LYS A 164 16.73 -2.44 12.62
CA LYS A 164 18.12 -2.47 13.14
C LYS A 164 19.02 -1.40 12.54
N ILE A 165 18.88 -1.14 11.24
CA ILE A 165 19.72 -0.13 10.53
C ILE A 165 19.32 1.29 10.94
N ASN A 166 18.03 1.54 11.14
CA ASN A 166 17.53 2.84 11.57
C ASN A 166 16.78 2.74 12.91
N PRO A 167 17.51 2.60 14.04
CA PRO A 167 16.92 2.45 15.36
C PRO A 167 16.30 3.76 15.87
N VAL A 168 16.69 4.91 15.30
CA VAL A 168 16.27 6.24 15.75
C VAL A 168 14.94 6.64 15.10
N LYS A 169 13.89 5.86 15.32
CA LYS A 169 12.52 6.34 15.10
C LYS A 169 12.09 7.14 16.33
N LYS A 170 12.47 8.43 16.39
CA LYS A 170 11.92 9.37 17.38
C LYS A 170 10.40 9.46 17.15
N GLY A 171 9.62 8.82 18.02
CA GLY A 171 8.17 8.79 17.89
C GLY A 171 7.50 7.95 18.96
N ARG A 172 6.16 7.92 18.93
CA ARG A 172 5.39 7.01 19.80
C ARG A 172 5.81 5.56 19.51
N PRO A 173 5.89 4.69 20.53
CA PRO A 173 6.10 3.27 20.33
C PRO A 173 5.12 2.73 19.30
N ARG A 174 5.59 1.86 18.40
CA ARG A 174 4.71 1.17 17.47
C ARG A 174 3.75 0.29 18.28
N LEU A 175 2.47 0.33 17.95
CA LEU A 175 1.51 -0.63 18.47
C LEU A 175 1.95 -2.04 18.05
N ASP A 176 1.69 -3.01 18.94
CA ASP A 176 1.92 -4.42 18.67
C ASP A 176 1.17 -4.84 17.41
N ARG A 177 1.82 -5.68 16.60
CA ARG A 177 1.23 -6.25 15.39
C ARG A 177 1.01 -7.73 15.60
N ASP A 178 -0.24 -8.14 15.49
CA ASP A 178 -0.62 -9.53 15.44
C ASP A 178 -0.78 -9.98 13.98
N ARG A 179 -0.51 -11.25 13.69
CA ARG A 179 -0.63 -11.84 12.35
C ARG A 179 -1.46 -13.11 12.35
N TYR A 180 -2.20 -13.37 13.43
CA TYR A 180 -3.01 -14.58 13.52
C TYR A 180 -4.24 -14.52 12.60
N GLY A 181 -4.29 -15.49 11.68
CA GLY A 181 -5.51 -16.12 11.18
C GLY A 181 -6.30 -15.38 10.10
N ASP A 182 -6.22 -14.05 10.03
CA ASP A 182 -7.13 -13.32 9.15
C ASP A 182 -6.62 -13.26 7.71
N GLU A 183 -7.42 -13.83 6.82
CA GLU A 183 -7.24 -13.77 5.39
C GLU A 183 -7.56 -12.37 4.87
N GLY A 184 -6.64 -11.83 4.08
CA GLY A 184 -6.79 -10.54 3.42
C GLY A 184 -7.58 -10.67 2.13
N SER A 185 -8.34 -9.63 1.82
CA SER A 185 -9.15 -9.48 0.60
C SER A 185 -8.37 -8.92 -0.60
N SER A 186 -7.09 -8.57 -0.41
CA SER A 186 -6.24 -8.02 -1.47
C SER A 186 -6.03 -9.03 -2.59
N GLY A 187 -6.62 -8.75 -3.75
CA GLY A 187 -6.45 -9.55 -4.96
C GLY A 187 -4.99 -9.72 -5.39
N ALA A 188 -4.71 -10.85 -6.04
CA ALA A 188 -3.39 -11.21 -6.50
C ALA A 188 -2.92 -10.29 -7.66
N PRO A 189 -1.67 -9.78 -7.62
CA PRO A 189 -1.09 -9.09 -8.77
C PRO A 189 -0.94 -10.06 -9.94
N ARG A 190 -1.10 -9.56 -11.17
CA ARG A 190 -0.85 -10.32 -12.40
C ARG A 190 0.62 -10.28 -12.79
N GLY A 191 1.09 -11.27 -13.55
CA GLY A 191 2.44 -11.25 -14.12
C GLY A 191 3.55 -11.62 -13.13
N LEU A 192 3.24 -12.15 -11.94
CA LEU A 192 4.31 -12.57 -11.02
C LEU A 192 4.87 -13.94 -11.43
N PRO A 193 6.13 -14.22 -11.09
CA PRO A 193 6.68 -15.56 -11.14
C PRO A 193 5.83 -16.56 -10.34
N LYS A 194 5.60 -17.76 -10.89
CA LYS A 194 4.74 -18.81 -10.31
C LYS A 194 5.03 -19.11 -8.83
N CYS A 195 6.30 -19.17 -8.50
CA CYS A 195 6.82 -19.41 -7.16
C CYS A 195 6.42 -18.36 -6.10
N LEU A 196 6.00 -17.15 -6.50
CA LEU A 196 5.55 -16.13 -5.54
C LEU A 196 4.10 -16.34 -5.13
N TYR A 197 3.37 -17.20 -5.84
CA TYR A 197 2.03 -17.61 -5.48
C TYR A 197 2.06 -18.84 -4.57
N SER A 198 1.04 -18.95 -3.72
CA SER A 198 0.75 -20.14 -2.94
C SER A 198 0.24 -21.24 -3.88
N PRO A 199 0.90 -22.41 -3.95
CA PRO A 199 0.46 -23.52 -4.80
C PRO A 199 -0.96 -23.97 -4.46
N GLU A 200 -1.28 -24.06 -3.17
CA GLU A 200 -2.59 -24.48 -2.68
C GLU A 200 -3.69 -23.51 -3.13
N TRP A 201 -3.40 -22.20 -3.09
CA TRP A 201 -4.34 -21.18 -3.54
C TRP A 201 -4.52 -21.18 -5.06
N ILE A 202 -3.45 -21.40 -5.83
CA ILE A 202 -3.58 -21.55 -7.30
C ILE A 202 -4.46 -22.75 -7.63
N GLU A 203 -4.27 -23.88 -6.97
CA GLU A 203 -5.05 -25.10 -7.18
C GLU A 203 -6.54 -24.85 -6.90
N GLU A 204 -6.86 -24.29 -5.74
CA GLU A 204 -8.25 -23.95 -5.34
C GLU A 204 -8.93 -22.99 -6.33
N GLU A 205 -8.27 -21.90 -6.71
CA GLU A 205 -8.84 -20.92 -7.65
C GLU A 205 -8.96 -21.50 -9.07
N SER A 206 -8.06 -22.41 -9.47
CA SER A 206 -8.13 -23.08 -10.78
C SER A 206 -9.27 -24.09 -10.86
N GLU A 207 -9.58 -24.77 -9.75
CA GLU A 207 -10.76 -25.63 -9.65
C GLU A 207 -12.06 -24.82 -9.77
N ALA A 208 -12.11 -23.65 -9.14
CA ALA A 208 -13.26 -22.75 -9.21
C ALA A 208 -13.40 -22.07 -10.58
N ASN A 209 -12.27 -21.71 -11.21
CA ASN A 209 -12.21 -21.04 -12.51
C ASN A 209 -11.02 -21.58 -13.34
N PRO A 210 -11.27 -22.45 -14.33
CA PRO A 210 -10.19 -23.00 -15.17
C PRO A 210 -9.37 -21.98 -15.95
N LEU A 211 -9.90 -20.78 -16.23
CA LEU A 211 -9.19 -19.71 -16.94
C LEU A 211 -8.36 -18.83 -15.99
N PHE A 212 -8.39 -19.09 -14.69
CA PHE A 212 -7.77 -18.25 -13.67
C PHE A 212 -6.26 -18.06 -13.86
N VAL A 213 -5.54 -19.14 -14.15
CA VAL A 213 -4.09 -19.10 -14.33
C VAL A 213 -3.70 -18.29 -15.57
N GLU A 214 -4.49 -18.41 -16.64
CA GLU A 214 -4.32 -17.62 -17.86
C GLU A 214 -4.57 -16.13 -17.58
N ASP A 215 -5.64 -15.81 -16.85
CA ASP A 215 -6.00 -14.43 -16.45
C ASP A 215 -4.93 -13.79 -15.55
N LEU A 216 -4.28 -14.60 -14.72
CA LEU A 216 -3.21 -14.16 -13.83
C LEU A 216 -1.90 -13.88 -14.60
N ASN A 217 -1.77 -14.41 -15.83
CA ASN A 217 -0.59 -14.31 -16.68
C ASN A 217 0.69 -14.68 -15.92
N VAL A 218 0.68 -15.85 -15.28
CA VAL A 218 1.78 -16.30 -14.42
C VAL A 218 3.08 -16.41 -15.24
N SER A 219 4.15 -15.79 -14.74
CA SER A 219 5.46 -15.92 -15.37
C SER A 219 6.08 -17.29 -15.04
N GLU A 220 6.55 -17.99 -16.06
CA GLU A 220 7.31 -19.25 -15.96
C GLU A 220 8.76 -19.05 -15.48
N GLU A 221 9.15 -17.81 -15.17
CA GLU A 221 10.48 -17.51 -14.66
C GLU A 221 10.74 -18.26 -13.35
N ALA A 222 11.75 -19.12 -13.37
CA ALA A 222 12.20 -19.86 -12.19
C ALA A 222 12.88 -18.89 -11.22
N PHE A 223 12.17 -18.49 -10.17
CA PHE A 223 12.73 -17.68 -9.11
C PHE A 223 13.39 -18.60 -8.07
N GLU A 224 14.71 -18.77 -8.17
CA GLU A 224 15.49 -19.67 -7.31
C GLU A 224 15.49 -19.31 -5.82
N LEU A 225 14.94 -18.15 -5.45
CA LEU A 225 14.94 -17.64 -4.07
C LEU A 225 14.34 -18.65 -3.08
N LEU A 226 13.28 -19.35 -3.48
CA LEU A 226 12.63 -20.36 -2.63
C LEU A 226 13.40 -21.69 -2.59
N ALA A 227 13.99 -22.11 -3.72
CA ALA A 227 14.79 -23.33 -3.77
C ALA A 227 16.05 -23.24 -2.90
N ALA A 228 16.69 -22.07 -2.86
CA ALA A 228 17.89 -21.83 -2.06
C ALA A 228 17.61 -21.79 -0.54
N ALA A 229 16.44 -21.30 -0.13
CA ALA A 229 16.11 -21.13 1.28
C ALA A 229 15.63 -22.43 1.96
N SER A 230 15.11 -23.41 1.22
CA SER A 230 14.82 -24.74 1.77
C SER A 230 16.08 -25.46 2.28
N GLY A 231 17.28 -25.00 1.91
CA GLY A 231 18.56 -25.45 2.47
C GLY A 231 19.13 -24.55 3.58
N MET A 232 18.54 -23.38 3.85
CA MET A 232 18.89 -22.54 4.99
C MET A 232 18.01 -22.94 6.18
N GLN A 233 18.53 -23.78 7.08
CA GLN A 233 17.97 -23.89 8.42
C GLN A 233 18.05 -22.50 9.07
N VAL A 234 16.89 -21.88 9.30
CA VAL A 234 16.75 -20.64 10.08
C VAL A 234 16.91 -20.95 11.56
#